data_AF-A0A182P4M8-F1
#
_entry.id   AF-A0A182P4M8-F1
#
_cell.length_a   1.000
_cell.length_b   1.000
_cell.length_c   1.000
_cell.angle_alpha   90.00
_cell.angle_beta   90.00
_cell.angle_gamma   90.00
#
_symmetry.space_group_name_H-M   'P 1'
#
loop_
_entity.id
_entity.type
_entity.pdbx_description
1 polymer ?
#
loop_
_entity_poly.entity_id
_entity_poly.type
_entity_poly.pdbx_seq_one_letter_code
_entity_poly.pdbx_strand_id
1 'polypeptide(L)'
;YIPTRLWGFSGHIQTIIHSIVGRVKCPWPLGERVYLALADGSTLTYDLYQPLITTVEDDITVAICPGIGNSSESVYIRTFVHYAQCHGYRCAVLNHIGVLDSVQVTSSRIFTYGHTDDYSAMINSLVKKYPTTNIVSVGFSLGGNLISKYLGEAKRPANIIGGISICQGYNAVIATQWLLKWQNFHRFYLYVLTENVKSIIMKHRHVLLSDDIKQRYQLNERDIAAAATLPELDEAYTRRVHQFPTVKDMYSWSSSLNYLANIQRPMVFVNARDDPLVPDNLLEPVKQFASTHNQSLYIELANGGHLGFYEGGLVYPNPVTWLDRAVVSLIGGIVMSHNDLLVAKRTASSSMLLQYGWTHRCWGLLFAALPSTPSVRGVLMALLKLFLSLFVSKPKVEFVADTPPQTHSSLIVPASSDGANYSNQKSVL
;
A
#
# COMPACT_ATOMS: atom_id res chain seq x y z
N TYR A 1 -16.73 7.51 8.77
CA TYR A 1 -16.69 8.59 7.76
C TYR A 1 -18.11 9.04 7.48
N ILE A 2 -18.36 10.36 7.40
CA ILE A 2 -19.65 10.92 6.96
C ILE A 2 -19.34 11.98 5.90
N PRO A 3 -19.82 11.82 4.64
CA PRO A 3 -19.53 12.79 3.59
C PRO A 3 -20.14 14.18 3.80
N THR A 4 -19.61 15.19 3.11
CA THR A 4 -20.24 16.52 3.02
C THR A 4 -21.67 16.40 2.46
N ARG A 5 -22.67 16.89 3.21
CA ARG A 5 -24.07 16.42 3.08
C ARG A 5 -24.74 16.67 1.72
N LEU A 6 -24.40 17.75 1.00
CA LEU A 6 -25.10 18.10 -0.25
C LEU A 6 -24.62 17.33 -1.48
N TRP A 7 -23.38 16.83 -1.48
CA TRP A 7 -22.77 16.26 -2.70
C TRP A 7 -21.77 15.12 -2.45
N GLY A 8 -21.30 14.94 -1.21
CA GLY A 8 -20.31 13.93 -0.85
C GLY A 8 -20.81 12.48 -0.94
N PHE A 9 -22.11 12.26 -1.12
CA PHE A 9 -22.68 10.93 -1.40
C PHE A 9 -22.53 10.48 -2.86
N SER A 10 -21.88 11.27 -3.72
CA SER A 10 -21.57 10.89 -5.10
C SER A 10 -20.06 10.82 -5.31
N GLY A 11 -19.54 9.61 -5.49
CA GLY A 11 -18.13 9.38 -5.79
C GLY A 11 -17.66 10.04 -7.09
N HIS A 12 -18.56 10.21 -8.08
CA HIS A 12 -18.29 11.02 -9.27
C HIS A 12 -18.00 12.48 -8.92
N ILE A 13 -18.87 13.12 -8.12
CA ILE A 13 -18.70 14.53 -7.73
C ILE A 13 -17.47 14.68 -6.84
N GLN A 14 -17.25 13.78 -5.88
CA GLN A 14 -16.03 13.77 -5.05
C GLN A 14 -14.76 13.69 -5.89
N THR A 15 -14.73 12.82 -6.91
CA THR A 15 -13.57 12.64 -7.81
C THR A 15 -13.35 13.88 -8.68
N ILE A 16 -14.42 14.45 -9.24
CA ILE A 16 -14.33 15.66 -10.09
C ILE A 16 -13.90 16.89 -9.29
N ILE A 17 -14.47 17.11 -8.09
CA ILE A 17 -14.08 18.23 -7.21
C ILE A 17 -12.62 18.10 -6.77
N HIS A 18 -12.15 16.88 -6.48
CA HIS A 18 -10.75 16.61 -6.19
C HIS A 18 -9.83 17.02 -7.34
N SER A 19 -10.20 16.73 -8.59
CA SER A 19 -9.42 17.09 -9.78
C SER A 19 -9.49 18.58 -10.16
N ILE A 20 -10.62 19.26 -9.95
CA ILE A 20 -10.85 20.64 -10.45
C ILE A 20 -10.57 21.71 -9.39
N VAL A 21 -11.18 21.60 -8.21
CA VAL A 21 -11.16 22.66 -7.18
C VAL A 21 -9.95 22.50 -6.27
N GLY A 22 -9.48 21.25 -6.11
CA GLY A 22 -8.48 20.91 -5.11
C GLY A 22 -8.95 21.28 -3.71
N ARG A 23 -8.01 21.70 -2.85
CA ARG A 23 -8.27 22.13 -1.48
C ARG A 23 -8.06 23.64 -1.40
N VAL A 24 -9.14 24.38 -1.17
CA VAL A 24 -9.23 25.85 -1.23
C VAL A 24 -8.25 26.57 -0.28
N LYS A 25 -7.69 25.86 0.72
CA LYS A 25 -6.62 26.34 1.61
C LYS A 25 -5.49 25.32 1.70
N CYS A 26 -4.78 25.11 0.59
CA CYS A 26 -3.65 24.18 0.53
C CYS A 26 -2.35 24.83 1.05
N PRO A 27 -1.70 24.28 2.09
CA PRO A 27 -0.40 24.77 2.57
C PRO A 27 0.69 24.58 1.51
N TRP A 28 1.78 25.33 1.60
CA TRP A 28 3.00 25.08 0.83
C TRP A 28 4.12 24.60 1.77
N PRO A 29 4.25 23.28 1.99
CA PRO A 29 5.35 22.73 2.77
C PRO A 29 6.71 23.17 2.22
N LEU A 30 7.58 23.67 3.10
CA LEU A 30 8.97 23.94 2.77
C LEU A 30 9.77 22.64 2.91
N GLY A 31 10.48 22.24 1.86
CA GLY A 31 11.22 20.99 1.78
C GLY A 31 12.46 21.07 0.90
N GLU A 32 13.31 20.06 1.02
CA GLU A 32 14.54 19.88 0.24
C GLU A 32 14.25 18.95 -0.94
N ARG A 33 14.44 19.41 -2.18
CA ARG A 33 14.38 18.54 -3.36
C ARG A 33 15.70 17.80 -3.52
N VAL A 34 15.66 16.47 -3.45
CA VAL A 34 16.80 15.59 -3.65
C VAL A 34 16.79 15.08 -5.09
N TYR A 35 17.95 15.12 -5.73
CA TYR A 35 18.16 14.66 -7.11
C TYR A 35 18.94 13.34 -7.10
N LEU A 36 18.50 12.37 -7.90
CA LEU A 36 19.11 11.05 -8.07
C LEU A 36 19.33 10.77 -9.55
N ALA A 37 20.57 10.50 -9.95
CA ALA A 37 20.88 9.93 -11.25
C ALA A 37 20.62 8.42 -11.22
N LEU A 38 19.77 7.92 -12.11
CA LEU A 38 19.48 6.50 -12.25
C LEU A 38 20.39 5.83 -13.29
N ALA A 39 20.47 4.50 -13.24
CA ALA A 39 21.34 3.70 -14.12
C ALA A 39 20.97 3.78 -15.62
N ASP A 40 19.74 4.21 -15.93
CA ASP A 40 19.24 4.45 -17.29
C ASP A 40 19.43 5.91 -17.76
N GLY A 41 20.19 6.72 -17.00
CA GLY A 41 20.43 8.14 -17.26
C GLY A 41 19.29 9.07 -16.85
N SER A 42 18.18 8.55 -16.31
CA SER A 42 17.06 9.37 -15.87
C SER A 42 17.39 10.14 -14.59
N THR A 43 16.98 11.40 -14.54
CA THR A 43 17.01 12.21 -13.32
C THR A 43 15.71 12.00 -12.57
N LEU A 44 15.77 11.23 -11.49
CA LEU A 44 14.67 11.11 -10.54
C LEU A 44 14.81 12.20 -9.47
N THR A 45 13.68 12.70 -8.98
CA THR A 45 13.69 13.58 -7.79
C THR A 45 12.68 13.11 -6.75
N TYR A 46 12.92 13.49 -5.50
CA TYR A 46 11.93 13.39 -4.45
C TYR A 46 12.08 14.59 -3.50
N ASP A 47 10.98 15.03 -2.90
CA ASP A 47 11.00 16.18 -1.99
C ASP A 47 10.90 15.69 -0.54
N LEU A 48 11.80 16.21 0.30
CA LEU A 48 11.97 15.82 1.69
C LEU A 48 11.51 16.94 2.63
N TYR A 49 10.62 16.62 3.55
CA TYR A 49 10.00 17.54 4.49
C TYR A 49 10.27 17.06 5.91
N GLN A 50 10.87 17.92 6.74
CA GLN A 50 11.14 17.61 8.15
C GLN A 50 9.88 17.80 9.00
N PRO A 51 9.74 17.09 10.14
CA PRO A 51 8.62 17.29 11.04
C PRO A 51 8.58 18.72 11.59
N LEU A 52 7.36 19.25 11.79
CA LEU A 52 7.15 20.59 12.37
C LEU A 52 7.11 20.56 13.90
N ILE A 53 6.96 19.38 14.50
CA ILE A 53 7.04 19.14 15.93
C ILE A 53 8.25 18.25 16.20
N THR A 54 9.17 18.72 17.05
CA THR A 54 10.45 18.06 17.36
C THR A 54 10.42 17.23 18.64
N THR A 55 9.27 17.10 19.31
CA THR A 55 9.10 16.40 20.60
C THR A 55 8.84 14.89 20.47
N VAL A 56 8.97 14.32 19.27
CA VAL A 56 8.74 12.89 19.01
C VAL A 56 10.10 12.18 18.96
N GLU A 57 10.28 11.15 19.79
CA GLU A 57 11.56 10.42 19.90
C GLU A 57 11.81 9.44 18.74
N ASP A 58 10.76 8.97 18.08
CA ASP A 58 10.84 7.97 17.01
C ASP A 58 11.25 8.59 15.65
N ASP A 59 12.32 8.05 15.03
CA ASP A 59 12.82 8.45 13.71
C ASP A 59 11.97 7.85 12.56
N ILE A 60 10.75 8.36 12.37
CA ILE A 60 9.80 7.85 11.36
C ILE A 60 9.82 8.68 10.07
N THR A 61 9.99 8.00 8.92
CA THR A 61 9.83 8.58 7.58
C THR A 61 8.62 7.99 6.86
N VAL A 62 7.69 8.84 6.45
CA VAL A 62 6.55 8.48 5.60
C VAL A 62 6.98 8.63 4.13
N ALA A 63 7.15 7.50 3.44
CA ALA A 63 7.63 7.43 2.05
C ALA A 63 6.45 7.39 1.07
N ILE A 64 6.11 8.54 0.52
CA ILE A 64 4.88 8.81 -0.23
C ILE A 64 5.11 8.60 -1.72
N CYS A 65 4.23 7.83 -2.36
CA CYS A 65 4.13 7.67 -3.80
C CYS A 65 2.82 8.29 -4.31
N PRO A 66 2.86 9.39 -5.09
CA PRO A 66 1.67 10.03 -5.67
C PRO A 66 0.96 9.19 -6.73
N GLY A 67 -0.23 9.64 -7.12
CA GLY A 67 -1.01 9.09 -8.21
C GLY A 67 -0.40 9.36 -9.59
N ILE A 68 -1.06 8.85 -10.63
CA ILE A 68 -0.68 9.04 -12.03
C ILE A 68 -0.60 10.53 -12.37
N GLY A 69 0.52 10.96 -12.96
CA GLY A 69 0.77 12.35 -13.36
C GLY A 69 0.87 13.35 -12.19
N ASN A 70 1.13 12.90 -10.95
CA ASN A 70 1.21 13.75 -9.77
C ASN A 70 2.64 13.78 -9.16
N SER A 71 2.90 14.77 -8.31
CA SER A 71 4.20 15.02 -7.68
C SER A 71 4.03 15.53 -6.23
N SER A 72 5.14 15.92 -5.60
CA SER A 72 5.14 16.69 -4.34
C SER A 72 4.36 18.01 -4.41
N GLU A 73 4.24 18.62 -5.59
CA GLU A 73 3.58 19.92 -5.79
C GLU A 73 2.05 19.78 -5.92
N SER A 74 1.54 18.55 -6.07
CA SER A 74 0.10 18.24 -6.13
C SER A 74 -0.63 18.62 -4.84
N VAL A 75 -1.79 19.28 -4.99
CA VAL A 75 -2.55 19.90 -3.88
C VAL A 75 -2.94 18.93 -2.75
N TYR A 76 -3.37 17.71 -3.09
CA TYR A 76 -3.72 16.71 -2.08
C TYR A 76 -2.49 16.18 -1.33
N ILE A 77 -1.37 15.97 -2.05
CA ILE A 77 -0.09 15.55 -1.48
C ILE A 77 0.45 16.60 -0.52
N ARG A 78 0.51 17.88 -0.93
CA ARG A 78 0.95 19.00 -0.07
C ARG A 78 0.16 19.10 1.23
N THR A 79 -1.15 18.87 1.17
CA THR A 79 -2.01 18.93 2.36
C THR A 79 -1.79 17.73 3.27
N PHE A 80 -1.65 16.53 2.72
CA PHE A 80 -1.30 15.32 3.47
C PHE A 80 0.09 15.44 4.13
N VAL A 81 1.10 15.90 3.39
CA VAL A 81 2.47 16.17 3.87
C VAL A 81 2.45 17.13 5.04
N HIS A 82 1.79 18.29 4.90
CA HIS A 82 1.69 19.26 6.00
C HIS A 82 1.02 18.66 7.23
N TYR A 83 -0.09 17.93 7.05
CA TYR A 83 -0.79 17.29 8.15
C TYR A 83 0.10 16.25 8.86
N ALA A 84 0.85 15.45 8.12
CA ALA A 84 1.79 14.47 8.67
C ALA A 84 3.00 15.13 9.38
N GLN A 85 3.55 16.23 8.85
CA GLN A 85 4.61 17.00 9.52
C GLN A 85 4.14 17.57 10.87
N CYS A 86 2.88 18.02 10.95
CA CYS A 86 2.25 18.46 12.20
C CYS A 86 1.98 17.32 13.20
N HIS A 87 2.19 16.06 12.81
CA HIS A 87 2.13 14.88 13.69
C HIS A 87 3.53 14.28 13.97
N GLY A 88 4.60 15.05 13.71
CA GLY A 88 5.98 14.65 14.02
C GLY A 88 6.64 13.71 12.99
N TYR A 89 6.00 13.47 11.84
CA TYR A 89 6.58 12.62 10.80
C TYR A 89 7.51 13.40 9.85
N ARG A 90 8.65 12.80 9.48
CA ARG A 90 9.39 13.18 8.27
C ARG A 90 8.63 12.66 7.06
N CYS A 91 8.46 13.45 6.01
CA CYS A 91 7.81 13.02 4.77
C CYS A 91 8.80 13.06 3.61
N ALA A 92 8.80 12.01 2.79
CA ALA A 92 9.57 11.96 1.54
C ALA A 92 8.62 11.62 0.39
N VAL A 93 8.50 12.50 -0.60
CA VAL A 93 7.53 12.33 -1.70
C VAL A 93 8.25 12.09 -3.01
N LEU A 94 7.96 10.95 -3.65
CA LEU A 94 8.45 10.64 -4.99
C LEU A 94 7.87 11.63 -6.02
N ASN A 95 8.73 12.23 -6.84
CA ASN A 95 8.28 12.97 -8.02
C ASN A 95 8.39 12.06 -9.25
N HIS A 96 7.25 11.71 -9.83
CA HIS A 96 7.19 10.91 -11.06
C HIS A 96 7.94 11.61 -12.20
N ILE A 97 8.80 10.86 -12.90
CA ILE A 97 9.69 11.40 -13.94
C ILE A 97 8.87 12.04 -15.07
N GLY A 98 9.18 13.31 -15.39
CA GLY A 98 8.47 14.11 -16.39
C GLY A 98 7.33 14.98 -15.85
N VAL A 99 6.81 14.71 -14.64
CA VAL A 99 5.66 15.47 -14.10
C VAL A 99 6.03 16.91 -13.73
N LEU A 100 7.14 17.12 -13.02
CA LEU A 100 7.54 18.45 -12.55
C LEU A 100 7.87 19.40 -13.73
N ASP A 101 7.49 20.66 -13.61
CA ASP A 101 7.84 21.71 -14.59
C ASP A 101 9.28 22.20 -14.42
N SER A 102 9.78 22.20 -13.18
CA SER A 102 11.11 22.66 -12.79
C SER A 102 12.23 21.62 -12.96
N VAL A 103 11.91 20.41 -13.43
CA VAL A 103 12.88 19.31 -13.64
C VAL A 103 12.80 18.82 -15.07
N GLN A 104 13.91 18.89 -15.79
CA GLN A 104 14.00 18.36 -17.16
C GLN A 104 14.11 16.83 -17.14
N VAL A 105 13.48 16.18 -18.11
CA VAL A 105 13.70 14.75 -18.37
C VAL A 105 15.05 14.57 -19.06
N THR A 106 15.87 13.63 -18.58
CA THR A 106 17.24 13.40 -19.08
C THR A 106 17.45 12.05 -19.77
N SER A 107 16.39 11.26 -19.93
CA SER A 107 16.44 9.96 -20.61
C SER A 107 15.17 9.73 -21.46
N SER A 108 15.06 8.58 -22.09
CA SER A 108 14.04 8.24 -23.09
C SER A 108 12.64 7.94 -22.54
N ARG A 109 12.45 7.93 -21.22
CA ARG A 109 11.21 7.51 -20.54
C ARG A 109 10.63 8.55 -19.57
N ILE A 110 9.37 8.32 -19.22
CA ILE A 110 8.70 8.90 -18.05
C ILE A 110 8.37 7.79 -17.04
N PHE A 111 7.63 8.11 -15.98
CA PHE A 111 7.08 7.11 -15.05
C PHE A 111 6.07 6.17 -15.75
N THR A 112 5.81 4.99 -15.19
CA THR A 112 4.80 4.03 -15.72
C THR A 112 3.96 3.40 -14.60
N TYR A 113 2.92 2.63 -14.96
CA TYR A 113 2.01 2.05 -13.98
C TYR A 113 2.67 1.03 -13.02
N GLY A 114 3.75 0.38 -13.46
CA GLY A 114 4.38 -0.75 -12.77
C GLY A 114 5.85 -0.58 -12.40
N HIS A 115 6.52 0.49 -12.82
CA HIS A 115 7.97 0.62 -12.65
C HIS A 115 8.36 1.04 -11.23
N THR A 116 8.74 0.04 -10.44
CA THR A 116 9.05 0.14 -9.01
C THR A 116 10.47 0.59 -8.71
N ASP A 117 11.36 0.64 -9.70
CA ASP A 117 12.77 1.02 -9.53
C ASP A 117 12.93 2.49 -9.13
N ASP A 118 12.07 3.38 -9.62
CA ASP A 118 12.05 4.80 -9.22
C ASP A 118 11.76 4.93 -7.71
N TYR A 119 10.74 4.23 -7.21
CA TYR A 119 10.44 4.19 -5.77
C TYR A 119 11.56 3.51 -4.96
N SER A 120 12.16 2.44 -5.51
CA SER A 120 13.32 1.75 -4.93
C SER A 120 14.51 2.70 -4.74
N ALA A 121 14.83 3.51 -5.75
CA ALA A 121 15.92 4.49 -5.70
C ALA A 121 15.69 5.56 -4.62
N MET A 122 14.46 6.07 -4.50
CA MET A 122 14.08 6.97 -3.40
C MET A 122 14.29 6.30 -2.03
N ILE A 123 13.73 5.10 -1.82
CA ILE A 123 13.86 4.36 -0.56
C ILE A 123 15.33 4.10 -0.20
N ASN A 124 16.15 3.66 -1.14
CA ASN A 124 17.57 3.41 -0.91
C ASN A 124 18.33 4.70 -0.57
N SER A 125 17.97 5.84 -1.18
CA SER A 125 18.51 7.16 -0.82
C SER A 125 18.12 7.58 0.60
N LEU A 126 16.86 7.35 1.00
CA LEU A 126 16.36 7.63 2.36
C LEU A 126 17.08 6.79 3.41
N VAL A 127 17.23 5.47 3.19
CA VAL A 127 17.96 4.59 4.11
C VAL A 127 19.46 4.95 4.18
N LYS A 128 20.05 5.44 3.10
CA LYS A 128 21.43 5.95 3.11
C LYS A 128 21.56 7.27 3.88
N LYS A 129 20.58 8.19 3.76
CA LYS A 129 20.58 9.51 4.44
C LYS A 129 20.17 9.41 5.92
N TYR A 130 19.31 8.45 6.26
CA TYR A 130 18.80 8.19 7.61
C TYR A 130 18.83 6.67 7.93
N PRO A 131 19.99 6.09 8.27
CA PRO A 131 20.12 4.63 8.45
C PRO A 131 19.24 4.02 9.54
N THR A 132 18.90 4.83 10.55
CA THR A 132 18.05 4.47 11.69
C THR A 132 16.55 4.57 11.42
N THR A 133 16.13 5.20 10.32
CA THR A 133 14.71 5.56 10.16
C THR A 133 13.84 4.35 9.92
N ASN A 134 12.70 4.29 10.59
CA ASN A 134 11.63 3.37 10.24
C ASN A 134 10.75 4.03 9.16
N ILE A 135 10.47 3.29 8.10
CA ILE A 135 9.76 3.77 6.92
C ILE A 135 8.35 3.16 6.87
N VAL A 136 7.34 4.02 6.73
CA VAL A 136 5.98 3.60 6.35
C VAL A 136 5.72 4.07 4.92
N SER A 137 5.49 3.12 4.01
CA SER A 137 5.18 3.42 2.61
C SER A 137 3.71 3.85 2.46
N VAL A 138 3.43 4.97 1.79
CA VAL A 138 2.06 5.42 1.54
C VAL A 138 1.86 5.67 0.05
N GLY A 139 0.87 5.04 -0.56
CA GLY A 139 0.66 5.09 -2.01
C GLY A 139 -0.77 5.45 -2.36
N PHE A 140 -0.95 6.49 -3.19
CA PHE A 140 -2.25 6.96 -3.65
C PHE A 140 -2.52 6.55 -5.09
N SER A 141 -3.63 5.86 -5.37
CA SER A 141 -4.02 5.37 -6.70
C SER A 141 -2.87 4.57 -7.36
N LEU A 142 -2.30 5.04 -8.47
CA LEU A 142 -1.05 4.50 -9.04
C LEU A 142 0.03 4.22 -7.99
N GLY A 143 0.27 5.17 -7.08
CA GLY A 143 1.28 5.00 -6.05
C GLY A 143 0.97 3.84 -5.10
N GLY A 144 -0.31 3.54 -4.87
CA GLY A 144 -0.77 2.37 -4.12
C GLY A 144 -0.37 1.06 -4.82
N ASN A 145 -0.56 0.99 -6.14
CA ASN A 145 -0.09 -0.12 -6.97
C ASN A 145 1.44 -0.26 -6.92
N LEU A 146 2.17 0.85 -7.10
CA LEU A 146 3.64 0.85 -7.06
C LEU A 146 4.19 0.38 -5.71
N ILE A 147 3.70 0.87 -4.57
CA ILE A 147 4.20 0.40 -3.27
C ILE A 147 3.81 -1.06 -2.99
N SER A 148 2.62 -1.49 -3.42
CA SER A 148 2.15 -2.87 -3.18
C SER A 148 2.93 -3.88 -4.01
N LYS A 149 3.18 -3.56 -5.29
CA LYS A 149 4.09 -4.31 -6.15
C LYS A 149 5.50 -4.30 -5.55
N TYR A 150 6.02 -3.13 -5.20
CA TYR A 150 7.36 -2.98 -4.63
C TYR A 150 7.54 -3.85 -3.38
N LEU A 151 6.57 -3.90 -2.45
CA LEU A 151 6.69 -4.71 -1.23
C LEU A 151 6.57 -6.23 -1.46
N GLY A 152 6.10 -6.66 -2.64
CA GLY A 152 5.97 -8.07 -3.03
C GLY A 152 7.00 -8.57 -4.07
N GLU A 153 7.98 -7.75 -4.45
CA GLU A 153 9.15 -8.22 -5.21
C GLU A 153 10.31 -8.59 -4.25
N ALA A 154 11.50 -8.87 -4.79
CA ALA A 154 12.67 -9.33 -4.02
C ALA A 154 13.13 -8.37 -2.91
N LYS A 155 13.94 -8.90 -1.98
CA LYS A 155 14.45 -8.27 -0.72
C LYS A 155 14.45 -6.73 -0.69
N ARG A 156 13.75 -6.18 0.31
CA ARG A 156 13.66 -4.74 0.59
C ARG A 156 14.42 -4.34 1.86
N PRO A 157 14.80 -3.05 2.02
CA PRO A 157 15.42 -2.58 3.25
C PRO A 157 14.59 -2.91 4.48
N ALA A 158 15.25 -3.37 5.55
CA ALA A 158 14.57 -3.79 6.77
C ALA A 158 13.85 -2.62 7.49
N ASN A 159 14.28 -1.39 7.20
CA ASN A 159 13.70 -0.12 7.60
C ASN A 159 12.21 0.01 7.24
N ILE A 160 11.70 -0.66 6.20
CA ILE A 160 10.27 -0.58 5.88
C ILE A 160 9.47 -1.45 6.85
N ILE A 161 8.71 -0.79 7.73
CA ILE A 161 7.95 -1.45 8.79
C ILE A 161 6.50 -1.74 8.41
N GLY A 162 5.98 -1.12 7.35
CA GLY A 162 4.65 -1.39 6.79
C GLY A 162 4.29 -0.46 5.62
N GLY A 163 3.11 -0.65 5.04
CA GLY A 163 2.60 0.16 3.93
C GLY A 163 1.09 0.40 3.97
N ILE A 164 0.65 1.48 3.31
CA ILE A 164 -0.75 1.89 3.19
C ILE A 164 -1.05 2.20 1.72
N SER A 165 -1.85 1.33 1.10
CA SER A 165 -2.27 1.41 -0.31
C SER A 165 -3.69 1.98 -0.39
N ILE A 166 -3.86 3.10 -1.09
CA ILE A 166 -5.09 3.89 -1.09
C ILE A 166 -5.68 3.95 -2.50
N CYS A 167 -6.94 3.53 -2.64
CA CYS A 167 -7.80 3.63 -3.82
C CYS A 167 -7.11 3.24 -5.13
N GLN A 168 -6.49 2.06 -5.13
CA GLN A 168 -5.96 1.46 -6.35
C GLN A 168 -6.87 0.32 -6.84
N GLY A 169 -6.64 -0.12 -8.08
CA GLY A 169 -7.36 -1.20 -8.73
C GLY A 169 -6.67 -2.58 -8.75
N TYR A 170 -5.43 -2.71 -8.26
CA TYR A 170 -4.63 -3.96 -8.13
C TYR A 170 -4.30 -4.72 -9.42
N ASN A 171 -5.17 -4.73 -10.43
CA ASN A 171 -5.06 -5.42 -11.70
C ASN A 171 -5.31 -4.45 -12.87
N ALA A 172 -4.22 -3.99 -13.48
CA ALA A 172 -4.27 -3.03 -14.60
C ALA A 172 -4.92 -3.61 -15.86
N VAL A 173 -4.82 -4.93 -16.10
CA VAL A 173 -5.43 -5.60 -17.26
C VAL A 173 -6.95 -5.49 -17.19
N ILE A 174 -7.53 -5.78 -16.02
CA ILE A 174 -8.98 -5.72 -15.80
C ILE A 174 -9.44 -4.26 -15.67
N ALA A 175 -8.70 -3.41 -14.94
CA ALA A 175 -9.06 -2.00 -14.77
C ALA A 175 -9.18 -1.27 -16.12
N THR A 176 -8.23 -1.49 -17.04
CA THR A 176 -8.28 -0.95 -18.40
C THR A 176 -9.53 -1.38 -19.16
N GLN A 177 -9.92 -2.66 -19.09
CA GLN A 177 -11.13 -3.16 -19.76
C GLN A 177 -12.41 -2.49 -19.24
N TRP A 178 -12.44 -2.08 -17.97
CA TRP A 178 -13.53 -1.30 -17.40
C TRP A 178 -13.49 0.16 -17.80
N LEU A 179 -12.30 0.79 -17.79
CA LEU A 179 -12.12 2.19 -18.19
C LEU A 179 -12.47 2.46 -19.66
N LEU A 180 -12.35 1.45 -20.53
CA LEU A 180 -12.73 1.53 -21.94
C LEU A 180 -14.25 1.57 -22.19
N LYS A 181 -15.07 1.21 -21.19
CA LYS A 181 -16.54 1.17 -21.28
C LYS A 181 -17.16 2.58 -21.25
N TRP A 182 -18.34 2.74 -21.84
CA TRP A 182 -19.05 4.02 -21.88
C TRP A 182 -19.94 4.26 -20.64
N GLN A 183 -20.30 3.20 -19.91
CA GLN A 183 -21.06 3.30 -18.67
C GLN A 183 -20.27 4.05 -17.56
N ASN A 184 -20.99 4.62 -16.60
CA ASN A 184 -20.44 5.25 -15.39
C ASN A 184 -19.31 6.27 -15.65
N PHE A 185 -19.37 7.02 -16.75
CA PHE A 185 -18.34 8.01 -17.14
C PHE A 185 -16.90 7.47 -17.23
N HIS A 186 -16.70 6.15 -17.27
CA HIS A 186 -15.37 5.51 -17.31
C HIS A 186 -14.50 6.05 -18.45
N ARG A 187 -15.08 6.21 -19.65
CA ARG A 187 -14.44 6.83 -20.82
C ARG A 187 -14.01 8.28 -20.62
N PHE A 188 -14.71 9.07 -19.80
CA PHE A 188 -14.32 10.44 -19.46
C PHE A 188 -13.09 10.44 -18.55
N TYR A 189 -13.08 9.60 -17.51
CA TYR A 189 -11.89 9.45 -16.65
C TYR A 189 -10.69 8.92 -17.44
N LEU A 190 -10.89 7.92 -18.31
CA LEU A 190 -9.85 7.40 -19.19
C LEU A 190 -9.28 8.50 -20.10
N TYR A 191 -10.14 9.35 -20.69
CA TYR A 191 -9.71 10.48 -21.51
C TYR A 191 -8.84 11.46 -20.70
N VAL A 192 -9.28 11.90 -19.52
CA VAL A 192 -8.50 12.80 -18.65
C VAL A 192 -7.14 12.19 -18.26
N LEU A 193 -7.10 10.89 -17.93
CA LEU A 193 -5.85 10.18 -17.65
C LEU A 193 -4.93 10.13 -18.88
N THR A 194 -5.48 9.89 -20.06
CA THR A 194 -4.75 9.81 -21.33
C THR A 194 -4.13 11.17 -21.68
N GLU A 195 -4.92 12.24 -21.66
CA GLU A 195 -4.45 13.58 -21.97
C GLU A 195 -3.39 14.08 -20.98
N ASN A 196 -3.51 13.75 -19.69
CA ASN A 196 -2.49 14.09 -18.69
C ASN A 196 -1.13 13.43 -19.01
N VAL A 197 -1.11 12.12 -19.30
CA VAL A 197 0.14 11.41 -19.64
C VAL A 197 0.67 11.87 -21.01
N LYS A 198 -0.20 12.05 -22.01
CA LYS A 198 0.18 12.55 -23.34
C LYS A 198 0.76 13.96 -23.27
N SER A 199 0.17 14.86 -22.48
CA SER A 199 0.67 16.21 -22.25
C SER A 199 2.11 16.21 -21.69
N ILE A 200 2.39 15.32 -20.71
CA ILE A 200 3.74 15.14 -20.17
C ILE A 200 4.73 14.68 -21.25
N ILE A 201 4.35 13.71 -22.09
CA ILE A 201 5.20 13.23 -23.20
C ILE A 201 5.46 14.38 -24.20
N MET A 202 4.42 15.09 -24.62
CA MET A 202 4.52 16.15 -25.62
C MET A 202 5.29 17.38 -25.12
N LYS A 203 5.18 17.74 -23.83
CA LYS A 203 5.99 18.78 -23.16
C LYS A 203 7.48 18.47 -23.25
N HIS A 204 7.87 17.21 -23.02
CA HIS A 204 9.27 16.76 -23.05
C HIS A 204 9.69 16.14 -24.39
N ARG A 205 8.92 16.33 -25.47
CA ARG A 205 9.16 15.73 -26.81
C ARG A 205 10.58 15.93 -27.36
N HIS A 206 11.24 17.02 -27.01
CA HIS A 206 12.59 17.33 -27.48
C HIS A 206 13.65 16.34 -26.97
N VAL A 207 13.41 15.69 -25.83
CA VAL A 207 14.22 14.56 -25.31
C VAL A 207 13.54 13.22 -25.61
N LEU A 208 12.24 13.12 -25.29
CA LEU A 208 11.50 11.86 -25.37
C LEU A 208 11.22 11.36 -26.80
N LEU A 209 11.20 12.27 -27.77
CA LEU A 209 10.87 12.02 -29.18
C LEU A 209 11.91 12.65 -30.11
N SER A 210 13.18 12.74 -29.66
CA SER A 210 14.30 13.06 -30.56
C SER A 210 14.45 11.98 -31.63
N ASP A 211 15.10 12.29 -32.76
CA ASP A 211 15.19 11.37 -33.89
C ASP A 211 15.90 10.05 -33.53
N ASP A 212 16.95 10.11 -32.71
CA ASP A 212 17.64 8.93 -32.16
C ASP A 212 16.70 8.04 -31.33
N ILE A 213 15.88 8.63 -30.46
CA ILE A 213 14.95 7.89 -29.58
C ILE A 213 13.79 7.31 -30.39
N LYS A 214 13.24 8.07 -31.35
CA LYS A 214 12.22 7.57 -32.28
C LYS A 214 12.73 6.40 -33.11
N GLN A 215 13.96 6.47 -33.63
CA GLN A 215 14.57 5.36 -34.37
C GLN A 215 14.83 4.15 -33.47
N ARG A 216 15.42 4.36 -32.28
CA ARG A 216 15.78 3.30 -31.32
C ARG A 216 14.59 2.47 -30.85
N TYR A 217 13.47 3.12 -30.54
CA TYR A 217 12.27 2.45 -30.00
C TYR A 217 11.12 2.33 -31.01
N GLN A 218 11.34 2.73 -32.26
CA GLN A 218 10.35 2.69 -33.36
C GLN A 218 9.08 3.50 -33.01
N LEU A 219 9.27 4.70 -32.46
CA LEU A 219 8.18 5.59 -32.03
C LEU A 219 7.68 6.43 -33.20
N ASN A 220 6.36 6.55 -33.32
CA ASN A 220 5.71 7.46 -34.25
C ASN A 220 5.00 8.57 -33.47
N GLU A 221 5.52 9.79 -33.56
CA GLU A 221 4.96 10.97 -32.87
C GLU A 221 3.50 11.25 -33.26
N ARG A 222 3.08 10.88 -34.48
CA ARG A 222 1.67 11.03 -34.91
C ARG A 222 0.75 10.08 -34.15
N ASP A 223 1.17 8.84 -33.93
CA ASP A 223 0.36 7.84 -33.21
C ASP A 223 0.26 8.20 -31.73
N ILE A 224 1.34 8.72 -31.14
CA ILE A 224 1.38 9.25 -29.77
C ILE A 224 0.44 10.46 -29.62
N ALA A 225 0.46 11.41 -30.56
CA ALA A 225 -0.42 12.57 -30.53
C ALA A 225 -1.90 12.20 -30.76
N ALA A 226 -2.16 11.23 -31.65
CA ALA A 226 -3.50 10.77 -32.01
C ALA A 226 -4.13 9.81 -30.99
N ALA A 227 -3.35 9.22 -30.08
CA ALA A 227 -3.85 8.31 -29.05
C ALA A 227 -4.98 8.96 -28.23
N ALA A 228 -6.16 8.33 -28.27
CA ALA A 228 -7.37 8.77 -27.60
C ALA A 228 -7.66 7.96 -26.32
N THR A 229 -6.90 6.88 -26.09
CA THR A 229 -6.95 6.09 -24.85
C THR A 229 -5.56 5.78 -24.30
N LEU A 230 -5.47 5.57 -22.97
CA LEU A 230 -4.22 5.22 -22.31
C LEU A 230 -3.59 3.93 -22.88
N PRO A 231 -4.35 2.86 -23.25
CA PRO A 231 -3.79 1.71 -23.95
C PRO A 231 -3.23 2.00 -25.35
N GLU A 232 -3.83 2.93 -26.12
CA GLU A 232 -3.28 3.37 -27.40
C GLU A 232 -1.97 4.15 -27.20
N LEU A 233 -1.94 5.03 -26.19
CA LEU A 233 -0.75 5.81 -25.84
C LEU A 233 0.37 4.90 -25.33
N ASP A 234 0.04 3.90 -24.50
CA ASP A 234 0.97 2.90 -24.01
C ASP A 234 1.47 1.98 -25.13
N GLU A 235 0.65 1.63 -26.12
CA GLU A 235 1.05 0.85 -27.30
C GLU A 235 2.00 1.64 -28.21
N ALA A 236 1.75 2.95 -28.38
CA ALA A 236 2.56 3.84 -29.20
C ALA A 236 3.88 4.28 -28.54
N TYR A 237 3.91 4.39 -27.21
CA TYR A 237 5.05 4.93 -26.46
C TYR A 237 5.55 4.01 -25.33
N THR A 238 4.79 3.86 -24.24
CA THR A 238 5.28 3.26 -22.99
C THR A 238 5.80 1.83 -23.17
N ARG A 239 5.03 1.00 -23.87
CA ARG A 239 5.38 -0.39 -24.22
C ARG A 239 6.69 -0.44 -25.01
N ARG A 240 6.85 0.47 -25.98
CA ARG A 240 8.00 0.52 -26.90
C ARG A 240 9.28 0.90 -26.16
N VAL A 241 9.24 1.97 -25.38
CA VAL A 241 10.38 2.45 -24.58
C VAL A 241 10.82 1.40 -23.55
N HIS A 242 9.88 0.74 -22.89
CA HIS A 242 10.16 -0.36 -21.96
C HIS A 242 10.32 -1.75 -22.61
N GLN A 243 10.24 -1.83 -23.95
CA GLN A 243 10.47 -3.05 -24.76
C GLN A 243 9.58 -4.26 -24.37
N PHE A 244 8.36 -4.01 -23.91
CA PHE A 244 7.39 -5.08 -23.65
C PHE A 244 6.79 -5.64 -24.96
N PRO A 245 6.54 -6.95 -25.09
CA PRO A 245 5.98 -7.53 -26.33
C PRO A 245 4.58 -7.00 -26.66
N THR A 246 3.68 -6.94 -25.68
CA THR A 246 2.32 -6.37 -25.82
C THR A 246 1.96 -5.47 -24.63
N VAL A 247 0.98 -4.56 -24.79
CA VAL A 247 0.44 -3.75 -23.68
C VAL A 247 -0.17 -4.65 -22.60
N LYS A 248 -0.74 -5.81 -22.98
CA LYS A 248 -1.26 -6.79 -22.03
C LYS A 248 -0.16 -7.36 -21.13
N ASP A 249 1.03 -7.65 -21.68
CA ASP A 249 2.17 -8.13 -20.90
C ASP A 249 2.67 -7.03 -19.94
N MET A 250 2.77 -5.79 -20.43
CA MET A 250 3.13 -4.63 -19.62
C MET A 250 2.15 -4.42 -18.45
N TYR A 251 0.83 -4.48 -18.69
CA TYR A 251 -0.18 -4.35 -17.65
C TYR A 251 -0.21 -5.56 -16.69
N SER A 252 0.05 -6.77 -17.18
CA SER A 252 0.20 -7.95 -16.32
C SER A 252 1.39 -7.79 -15.38
N TRP A 253 2.56 -7.44 -15.91
CA TRP A 253 3.74 -7.11 -15.11
C TRP A 253 3.50 -5.93 -14.15
N SER A 254 2.74 -4.92 -14.57
CA SER A 254 2.44 -3.76 -13.73
C SER A 254 1.44 -4.03 -12.60
N SER A 255 0.68 -5.13 -12.64
CA SER A 255 -0.41 -5.39 -11.70
C SER A 255 0.10 -5.86 -10.34
N SER A 256 -0.05 -5.04 -9.29
CA SER A 256 0.40 -5.40 -7.93
C SER A 256 -0.28 -6.66 -7.36
N LEU A 257 -1.46 -7.02 -7.87
CA LEU A 257 -2.15 -8.29 -7.56
C LEU A 257 -1.21 -9.51 -7.69
N ASN A 258 -0.35 -9.53 -8.71
CA ASN A 258 0.56 -10.65 -8.99
C ASN A 258 1.70 -10.79 -7.96
N TYR A 259 1.81 -9.84 -7.02
CA TYR A 259 2.89 -9.75 -6.04
C TYR A 259 2.39 -9.78 -4.59
N LEU A 260 1.08 -9.67 -4.34
CA LEU A 260 0.53 -9.53 -2.97
C LEU A 260 0.93 -10.69 -2.05
N ALA A 261 0.88 -11.94 -2.55
CA ALA A 261 1.23 -13.14 -1.79
C ALA A 261 2.69 -13.16 -1.27
N ASN A 262 3.58 -12.34 -1.83
CA ASN A 262 4.98 -12.23 -1.41
C ASN A 262 5.21 -11.13 -0.36
N ILE A 263 4.19 -10.33 -0.01
CA ILE A 263 4.35 -9.22 0.93
C ILE A 263 4.55 -9.75 2.35
N GLN A 264 5.69 -9.42 2.95
CA GLN A 264 6.09 -9.83 4.31
C GLN A 264 5.98 -8.72 5.36
N ARG A 265 5.36 -7.60 5.01
CA ARG A 265 5.22 -6.41 5.87
C ARG A 265 3.74 -6.08 6.11
N PRO A 266 3.39 -5.53 7.28
CA PRO A 266 2.06 -4.99 7.53
C PRO A 266 1.55 -4.12 6.37
N MET A 267 0.38 -4.45 5.83
CA MET A 267 -0.27 -3.69 4.75
C MET A 267 -1.68 -3.29 5.14
N VAL A 268 -2.02 -2.02 4.91
CA VAL A 268 -3.40 -1.53 4.97
C VAL A 268 -3.84 -1.13 3.57
N PHE A 269 -4.99 -1.67 3.15
CA PHE A 269 -5.63 -1.38 1.88
C PHE A 269 -6.90 -0.57 2.16
N VAL A 270 -7.02 0.62 1.56
CA VAL A 270 -8.16 1.52 1.75
C VAL A 270 -8.82 1.78 0.39
N ASN A 271 -10.10 1.48 0.26
CA ASN A 271 -10.89 1.74 -0.95
C ASN A 271 -12.26 2.36 -0.60
N ALA A 272 -12.90 3.00 -1.58
CA ALA A 272 -14.28 3.44 -1.49
C ALA A 272 -15.16 2.63 -2.45
N ARG A 273 -16.40 2.33 -2.03
CA ARG A 273 -17.35 1.55 -2.83
C ARG A 273 -18.02 2.36 -3.95
N ASP A 274 -18.03 3.67 -3.83
CA ASP A 274 -18.50 4.62 -4.84
C ASP A 274 -17.36 5.10 -5.77
N ASP A 275 -16.18 4.47 -5.75
CA ASP A 275 -15.04 4.84 -6.58
C ASP A 275 -15.35 4.63 -8.09
N PRO A 276 -15.44 5.69 -8.90
CA PRO A 276 -15.81 5.57 -10.31
C PRO A 276 -14.69 5.06 -11.22
N LEU A 277 -13.48 4.82 -10.70
CA LEU A 277 -12.36 4.21 -11.43
C LEU A 277 -12.09 2.76 -10.99
N VAL A 278 -12.60 2.34 -9.82
CA VAL A 278 -12.31 1.02 -9.23
C VAL A 278 -13.60 0.24 -8.94
N PRO A 279 -14.15 -0.49 -9.94
CA PRO A 279 -15.33 -1.35 -9.74
C PRO A 279 -15.08 -2.51 -8.76
N ASP A 280 -16.15 -2.97 -8.10
CA ASP A 280 -16.16 -4.04 -7.08
C ASP A 280 -15.33 -5.29 -7.45
N ASN A 281 -15.32 -5.69 -8.73
CA ASN A 281 -14.60 -6.88 -9.19
C ASN A 281 -13.06 -6.74 -9.15
N LEU A 282 -12.53 -5.52 -9.01
CA LEU A 282 -11.12 -5.25 -8.73
C LEU A 282 -10.79 -5.34 -7.23
N LEU A 283 -11.80 -5.20 -6.37
CA LEU A 283 -11.65 -5.21 -4.91
C LEU A 283 -11.66 -6.64 -4.34
N GLU A 284 -12.37 -7.57 -4.97
CA GLU A 284 -12.51 -8.94 -4.48
C GLU A 284 -11.16 -9.67 -4.24
N PRO A 285 -10.14 -9.58 -5.14
CA PRO A 285 -8.86 -10.25 -4.88
C PRO A 285 -8.11 -9.69 -3.66
N VAL A 286 -8.18 -8.38 -3.39
CA VAL A 286 -7.54 -7.80 -2.20
C VAL A 286 -8.33 -8.09 -0.92
N LYS A 287 -9.66 -8.21 -1.00
CA LYS A 287 -10.51 -8.68 0.12
C LYS A 287 -10.12 -10.11 0.52
N GLN A 288 -9.99 -11.01 -0.45
CA GLN A 288 -9.57 -12.39 -0.23
C GLN A 288 -8.11 -12.49 0.28
N PHE A 289 -7.21 -11.64 -0.21
CA PHE A 289 -5.85 -11.55 0.32
C PHE A 289 -5.85 -11.11 1.78
N ALA A 290 -6.55 -10.02 2.12
CA ALA A 290 -6.58 -9.48 3.47
C ALA A 290 -7.29 -10.39 4.48
N SER A 291 -8.29 -11.17 4.07
CA SER A 291 -8.96 -12.14 4.96
C SER A 291 -8.11 -13.39 5.26
N THR A 292 -7.07 -13.65 4.47
CA THR A 292 -6.18 -14.82 4.61
C THR A 292 -4.80 -14.48 5.17
N HIS A 293 -4.38 -13.21 5.14
CA HIS A 293 -3.04 -12.78 5.57
C HIS A 293 -3.11 -11.98 6.87
N ASN A 294 -2.59 -12.55 7.95
CA ASN A 294 -2.63 -11.99 9.31
C ASN A 294 -1.94 -10.62 9.50
N GLN A 295 -1.09 -10.19 8.56
CA GLN A 295 -0.45 -8.87 8.55
C GLN A 295 -1.13 -7.88 7.58
N SER A 296 -2.32 -8.22 7.08
CA SER A 296 -3.08 -7.36 6.16
C SER A 296 -4.39 -6.87 6.77
N LEU A 297 -4.75 -5.62 6.46
CA LEU A 297 -6.02 -5.02 6.82
C LEU A 297 -6.66 -4.43 5.56
N TYR A 298 -7.93 -4.70 5.33
CA TYR A 298 -8.72 -4.08 4.26
C TYR A 298 -9.83 -3.21 4.86
N ILE A 299 -9.93 -1.97 4.39
CA ILE A 299 -10.90 -0.96 4.82
C ILE A 299 -11.67 -0.49 3.59
N GLU A 300 -12.96 -0.81 3.53
CA GLU A 300 -13.88 -0.27 2.53
C GLU A 300 -14.84 0.72 3.18
N LEU A 301 -14.93 1.91 2.59
CA LEU A 301 -15.95 2.89 2.96
C LEU A 301 -17.05 2.93 1.91
N ALA A 302 -18.30 3.08 2.36
CA ALA A 302 -19.46 3.18 1.48
C ALA A 302 -19.42 4.39 0.53
N ASN A 303 -18.65 5.43 0.89
CA ASN A 303 -18.48 6.65 0.10
C ASN A 303 -17.02 7.12 0.19
N GLY A 304 -16.55 7.90 -0.79
CA GLY A 304 -15.21 8.49 -0.84
C GLY A 304 -14.78 8.96 -2.24
N GLY A 305 -15.37 8.39 -3.30
CA GLY A 305 -14.86 8.52 -4.67
C GLY A 305 -13.43 7.99 -4.78
N HIS A 306 -12.71 8.37 -5.84
CA HIS A 306 -11.36 7.85 -6.05
C HIS A 306 -10.36 8.34 -5.00
N LEU A 307 -10.31 9.64 -4.71
CA LEU A 307 -9.41 10.22 -3.68
C LEU A 307 -10.07 11.39 -2.91
N GLY A 308 -11.39 11.49 -2.92
CA GLY A 308 -12.13 12.62 -2.32
C GLY A 308 -12.14 12.55 -0.79
N PHE A 309 -12.89 11.60 -0.24
CA PHE A 309 -13.16 11.41 1.20
C PHE A 309 -13.50 12.73 1.93
N TYR A 310 -14.22 13.61 1.24
CA TYR A 310 -14.55 14.94 1.73
C TYR A 310 -15.59 14.84 2.85
N GLU A 311 -15.33 15.54 3.94
CA GLU A 311 -16.17 15.58 5.13
C GLU A 311 -16.22 17.00 5.70
N GLY A 312 -17.17 17.22 6.61
CA GLY A 312 -17.43 18.53 7.18
C GLY A 312 -18.23 19.44 6.24
N GLY A 313 -18.82 20.46 6.86
CA GLY A 313 -19.65 21.46 6.20
C GLY A 313 -20.94 20.95 5.57
N LEU A 314 -21.78 21.91 5.14
CA LEU A 314 -22.97 21.65 4.33
C LEU A 314 -22.62 21.72 2.84
N VAL A 315 -21.89 22.78 2.45
CA VAL A 315 -21.47 23.09 1.07
C VAL A 315 -19.95 22.91 0.91
N TYR A 316 -19.16 23.55 1.77
CA TYR A 316 -17.69 23.55 1.70
C TYR A 316 -17.11 22.44 2.59
N PRO A 317 -16.17 21.61 2.09
CA PRO A 317 -15.56 20.55 2.87
C PRO A 317 -14.40 21.08 3.73
N ASN A 318 -14.00 20.30 4.73
CA ASN A 318 -12.78 20.55 5.50
C ASN A 318 -11.53 20.50 4.58
N PRO A 319 -10.53 21.39 4.75
CA PRO A 319 -9.29 21.34 3.95
C PRO A 319 -8.47 20.06 4.14
N VAL A 320 -8.52 19.49 5.36
CA VAL A 320 -8.01 18.15 5.69
C VAL A 320 -9.18 17.18 5.62
N THR A 321 -9.08 16.18 4.75
CA THR A 321 -10.15 15.21 4.51
C THR A 321 -10.15 14.11 5.56
N TRP A 322 -11.16 13.22 5.53
CA TRP A 322 -11.16 12.04 6.39
C TRP A 322 -9.95 11.15 6.12
N LEU A 323 -9.58 11.01 4.84
CA LEU A 323 -8.50 10.16 4.38
C LEU A 323 -7.15 10.58 4.97
N ASP A 324 -6.81 11.87 4.99
CA ASP A 324 -5.49 12.30 5.52
C ASP A 324 -5.34 11.91 7.00
N ARG A 325 -6.40 12.12 7.78
CA ARG A 325 -6.41 11.80 9.20
C ARG A 325 -6.37 10.30 9.44
N ALA A 326 -7.19 9.54 8.69
CA ALA A 326 -7.19 8.09 8.76
C ALA A 326 -5.81 7.51 8.42
N VAL A 327 -5.16 7.98 7.36
CA VAL A 327 -3.81 7.53 6.96
C VAL A 327 -2.77 7.89 8.03
N VAL A 328 -2.80 9.08 8.61
CA VAL A 328 -1.90 9.45 9.73
C VAL A 328 -2.14 8.60 10.98
N SER A 329 -3.39 8.30 11.34
CA SER A 329 -3.70 7.37 12.43
C SER A 329 -3.23 5.94 12.13
N LEU A 330 -3.35 5.48 10.88
CA LEU A 330 -2.87 4.17 10.44
C LEU A 330 -1.34 4.07 10.43
N ILE A 331 -0.62 5.14 10.06
CA ILE A 331 0.84 5.24 10.22
C ILE A 331 1.21 5.04 11.70
N GLY A 332 0.54 5.77 12.61
CA GLY A 332 0.73 5.62 14.05
C GLY A 332 0.48 4.18 14.53
N GLY A 333 -0.59 3.54 14.07
CA GLY A 333 -0.88 2.14 14.39
C GLY A 333 0.18 1.15 13.91
N ILE A 334 0.74 1.35 12.71
CA ILE A 334 1.85 0.55 12.17
C ILE A 334 3.12 0.75 13.02
N VAL A 335 3.44 1.99 13.40
CA VAL A 335 4.59 2.31 14.26
C VAL A 335 4.45 1.69 15.65
N MET A 336 3.28 1.82 16.29
CA MET A 336 2.99 1.21 17.60
C MET A 336 3.13 -0.33 17.53
N SER A 337 2.51 -0.96 16.54
CA SER A 337 2.61 -2.42 16.34
C SER A 337 4.05 -2.88 16.10
N HIS A 338 4.85 -2.10 15.37
CA HIS A 338 6.27 -2.37 15.20
C HIS A 338 7.05 -2.29 16.52
N ASN A 339 6.82 -1.23 17.29
CA ASN A 339 7.48 -1.00 18.58
C ASN A 339 7.11 -2.10 19.60
N ASP A 340 5.84 -2.51 19.68
CA ASP A 340 5.39 -3.62 20.51
C ASP A 340 6.10 -4.94 20.13
N LEU A 341 6.23 -5.23 18.84
CA LEU A 341 6.96 -6.41 18.35
C LEU A 341 8.47 -6.35 18.67
N LEU A 342 9.08 -5.16 18.70
CA LEU A 342 10.47 -4.99 19.15
C LEU A 342 10.60 -5.22 20.66
N VAL A 343 9.68 -4.69 21.47
CA VAL A 343 9.66 -4.92 22.93
C VAL A 343 9.47 -6.40 23.24
N ALA A 344 8.51 -7.07 22.61
CA ALA A 344 8.25 -8.51 22.78
C ALA A 344 9.46 -9.37 22.40
N LYS A 345 10.20 -9.02 21.33
CA LYS A 345 11.45 -9.71 20.95
C LYS A 345 12.56 -9.49 21.97
N ARG A 346 12.70 -8.28 22.51
CA ARG A 346 13.69 -7.96 23.55
C ARG A 346 13.40 -8.73 24.84
N THR A 347 12.15 -8.74 25.32
CA THR A 347 11.77 -9.47 26.53
C THR A 347 11.91 -10.99 26.37
N ALA A 348 11.54 -11.56 25.22
CA ALA A 348 11.75 -12.99 24.93
C ALA A 348 13.24 -13.37 24.84
N SER A 349 14.09 -12.49 24.30
CA SER A 349 15.55 -12.70 24.28
C SER A 349 16.13 -12.62 25.70
N SER A 350 15.69 -11.66 26.51
CA SER A 350 16.11 -11.53 27.91
C SER A 350 15.67 -12.72 28.78
N SER A 351 14.45 -13.24 28.59
CA SER A 351 13.98 -14.42 29.33
C SER A 351 14.72 -15.69 28.91
N MET A 352 15.04 -15.86 27.62
CA MET A 352 15.91 -16.95 27.15
C MET A 352 17.32 -16.84 27.74
N LEU A 353 17.93 -15.65 27.77
CA LEU A 353 19.25 -15.43 28.38
C LEU A 353 19.24 -15.71 29.89
N LEU A 354 18.18 -15.32 30.60
CA LEU A 354 17.99 -15.69 32.00
C LEU A 354 17.86 -17.20 32.16
N GLN A 355 17.06 -17.88 31.34
CA GLN A 355 16.87 -19.33 31.40
C GLN A 355 18.18 -20.09 31.15
N TYR A 356 18.99 -19.67 30.16
CA TYR A 356 20.34 -20.21 29.92
C TYR A 356 21.33 -19.89 31.05
N GLY A 357 21.25 -18.67 31.63
CA GLY A 357 22.07 -18.30 32.78
C GLY A 357 21.76 -19.12 34.04
N TRP A 358 20.48 -19.41 34.27
CA TRP A 358 20.03 -20.29 35.34
C TRP A 358 20.44 -21.75 35.10
N THR A 359 20.28 -22.30 33.89
CA THR A 359 20.73 -23.68 33.63
C THR A 359 22.24 -23.81 33.80
N HIS A 360 23.06 -22.89 33.28
CA HIS A 360 24.52 -22.95 33.47
C HIS A 360 24.95 -22.79 34.94
N ARG A 361 24.34 -21.88 35.71
CA ARG A 361 24.67 -21.73 37.15
C ARG A 361 24.21 -22.93 37.98
N CYS A 362 23.01 -23.45 37.74
CA CYS A 362 22.53 -24.65 38.41
C CYS A 362 23.39 -25.87 38.10
N TRP A 363 23.81 -26.07 36.84
CA TRP A 363 24.73 -27.16 36.48
C TRP A 363 26.12 -26.97 37.09
N GLY A 364 26.67 -25.75 37.10
CA GLY A 364 27.95 -25.46 37.75
C GLY A 364 27.95 -25.78 39.25
N LEU A 365 26.88 -25.43 39.96
CA LEU A 365 26.71 -25.74 41.38
C LEU A 365 26.43 -27.23 41.64
N LEU A 366 25.62 -27.90 40.80
CA LEU A 366 25.37 -29.34 40.94
C LEU A 366 26.64 -30.17 40.72
N PHE A 367 27.49 -29.81 39.75
CA PHE A 367 28.73 -30.54 39.47
C PHE A 367 29.80 -30.34 40.55
N ALA A 368 29.81 -29.20 41.24
CA ALA A 368 30.72 -28.93 42.35
C ALA A 368 30.34 -29.70 43.64
N ALA A 369 29.07 -30.11 43.80
CA ALA A 369 28.56 -30.78 44.99
C ALA A 369 28.61 -32.33 44.93
N LEU A 370 29.10 -32.93 43.84
CA LEU A 370 29.14 -34.39 43.66
C LEU A 370 30.44 -35.01 44.20
N PRO A 371 30.39 -36.01 45.10
CA PRO A 371 31.58 -36.69 45.59
C PRO A 371 32.30 -37.46 44.46
N SER A 372 33.62 -37.55 44.58
CA SER A 372 34.55 -38.00 43.52
C SER A 372 34.59 -39.52 43.28
N THR A 373 33.81 -40.32 44.00
CA THR A 373 33.83 -41.79 43.89
C THR A 373 32.97 -42.31 42.73
N PRO A 374 33.50 -43.15 41.81
CA PRO A 374 32.78 -43.53 40.58
C PRO A 374 31.44 -44.24 40.79
N SER A 375 31.32 -45.09 41.81
CA SER A 375 30.12 -45.92 42.06
C SER A 375 28.89 -45.09 42.46
N VAL A 376 29.07 -44.07 43.29
CA VAL A 376 27.97 -43.19 43.76
C VAL A 376 27.51 -42.27 42.63
N ARG A 377 28.44 -41.77 41.82
CA ARG A 377 28.19 -40.81 40.74
C ARG A 377 27.28 -41.38 39.65
N GLY A 378 27.40 -42.68 39.34
CA GLY A 378 26.53 -43.37 38.39
C GLY A 378 25.08 -43.50 38.86
N VAL A 379 24.88 -43.91 40.13
CA VAL A 379 23.54 -44.07 40.73
C VAL A 379 22.84 -42.70 40.87
N LEU A 380 23.55 -41.66 41.31
CA LEU A 380 22.96 -40.33 41.44
C LEU A 380 22.62 -39.71 40.07
N MET A 381 23.44 -39.95 39.04
CA MET A 381 23.11 -39.54 37.67
C MET A 381 21.88 -40.27 37.10
N ALA A 382 21.68 -41.54 37.44
CA ALA A 382 20.47 -42.29 37.05
C ALA A 382 19.22 -41.74 37.75
N LEU A 383 19.29 -41.51 39.07
CA LEU A 383 18.20 -40.90 39.85
C LEU A 383 17.88 -39.47 39.38
N LEU A 384 18.89 -38.65 39.07
CA LEU A 384 18.68 -37.29 38.58
C LEU A 384 18.02 -37.28 37.18
N LYS A 385 18.40 -38.21 36.29
CA LYS A 385 17.73 -38.40 34.99
C LYS A 385 16.27 -38.86 35.16
N LEU A 386 16.00 -39.75 36.12
CA LEU A 386 14.64 -40.18 36.44
C LEU A 386 13.79 -39.00 36.97
N PHE A 387 14.34 -38.21 37.90
CA PHE A 387 13.70 -37.02 38.45
C PHE A 387 13.44 -35.94 37.37
N LEU A 388 14.39 -35.74 36.45
CA LEU A 388 14.21 -34.85 35.30
C LEU A 388 13.16 -35.37 34.31
N SER A 389 13.02 -36.68 34.10
CA SER A 389 11.95 -37.23 33.26
C SER A 389 10.54 -37.04 33.84
N LEU A 390 10.42 -36.89 35.17
CA LEU A 390 9.17 -36.57 35.86
C LEU A 390 8.82 -35.08 35.79
N PHE A 391 9.82 -34.18 35.78
CA PHE A 391 9.61 -32.73 35.72
C PHE A 391 9.64 -32.12 34.31
N VAL A 392 10.17 -32.82 33.29
CA VAL A 392 10.12 -32.40 31.88
C VAL A 392 8.98 -33.11 31.14
N SER A 393 7.77 -33.01 31.70
CA SER A 393 6.56 -33.15 30.87
C SER A 393 6.45 -31.93 29.97
N LYS A 394 6.66 -32.11 28.66
CA LYS A 394 6.37 -31.06 27.67
C LYS A 394 4.91 -30.61 27.83
N PRO A 395 4.60 -29.31 27.67
CA PRO A 395 3.22 -28.91 27.49
C PRO A 395 2.72 -29.50 26.16
N LYS A 396 1.84 -30.50 26.25
CA LYS A 396 0.92 -30.82 25.16
C LYS A 396 -0.02 -29.62 25.04
N VAL A 397 0.20 -28.78 24.03
CA VAL A 397 -0.84 -27.86 23.57
C VAL A 397 -1.79 -28.67 22.70
N GLU A 398 -2.78 -29.31 23.34
CA GLU A 398 -3.93 -29.86 22.63
C GLU A 398 -4.84 -28.69 22.22
N PHE A 399 -4.88 -28.42 20.91
CA PHE A 399 -5.92 -27.57 20.34
C PHE A 399 -7.25 -28.31 20.48
N VAL A 400 -8.06 -27.92 21.45
CA VAL A 400 -9.49 -28.26 21.46
C VAL A 400 -10.13 -27.47 20.33
N ALA A 401 -10.63 -28.17 19.32
CA ALA A 401 -11.43 -27.59 18.28
C ALA A 401 -12.87 -27.43 18.79
N ASP A 402 -13.36 -26.19 18.86
CA ASP A 402 -14.79 -25.92 19.09
C ASP A 402 -15.59 -26.33 17.85
N THR A 403 -16.20 -27.51 17.90
CA THR A 403 -17.35 -27.86 17.06
C THR A 403 -18.67 -27.60 17.80
N PRO A 404 -19.73 -27.19 17.11
CA PRO A 404 -20.90 -26.56 17.74
C PRO A 404 -21.86 -27.60 18.35
N PRO A 405 -22.63 -27.23 19.40
CA PRO A 405 -23.65 -28.10 19.96
C PRO A 405 -24.90 -28.17 19.07
N GLN A 406 -25.04 -29.29 18.38
CA GLN A 406 -26.33 -29.94 18.10
C GLN A 406 -26.36 -31.23 18.95
N THR A 407 -27.46 -31.76 19.48
CA THR A 407 -28.90 -31.48 19.35
C THR A 407 -29.58 -31.66 20.74
N HIS A 408 -30.84 -31.24 20.89
CA HIS A 408 -31.85 -32.20 21.38
C HIS A 408 -33.24 -31.83 20.86
N SER A 409 -33.89 -32.81 20.25
CA SER A 409 -35.20 -32.73 19.62
C SER A 409 -36.32 -33.15 20.57
N SER A 410 -37.45 -32.45 20.53
CA SER A 410 -38.77 -33.01 20.87
C SER A 410 -39.80 -32.53 19.85
N LEU A 411 -40.49 -33.48 19.22
CA LEU A 411 -41.53 -33.22 18.22
C LEU A 411 -42.84 -32.75 18.89
N ILE A 412 -43.67 -32.02 18.15
CA ILE A 412 -45.00 -32.49 17.65
C ILE A 412 -45.53 -31.48 16.60
N VAL A 413 -46.50 -31.93 15.78
CA VAL A 413 -46.83 -31.45 14.42
C VAL A 413 -48.19 -30.66 14.42
N PRO A 414 -48.94 -30.38 13.32
CA PRO A 414 -49.10 -29.01 12.78
C PRO A 414 -50.56 -28.49 12.64
N ALA A 415 -50.70 -27.27 12.09
CA ALA A 415 -51.80 -26.81 11.21
C ALA A 415 -51.20 -25.74 10.26
N SER A 416 -51.32 -25.74 8.92
CA SER A 416 -52.49 -25.58 8.04
C SER A 416 -53.38 -24.38 8.42
N SER A 417 -53.71 -23.41 7.56
CA SER A 417 -53.34 -23.12 6.15
C SER A 417 -53.23 -21.57 5.99
N ASP A 418 -53.25 -20.88 4.84
CA ASP A 418 -53.63 -21.15 3.44
C ASP A 418 -53.03 -20.08 2.49
N GLY A 419 -53.40 -20.09 1.20
CA GLY A 419 -53.44 -18.87 0.37
C GLY A 419 -52.43 -18.79 -0.78
N ALA A 420 -52.77 -19.36 -1.92
CA ALA A 420 -52.04 -19.17 -3.17
C ALA A 420 -52.19 -17.74 -3.72
N ASN A 421 -51.20 -17.27 -4.50
CA ASN A 421 -51.46 -17.01 -5.93
C ASN A 421 -50.19 -16.81 -6.78
N TYR A 422 -50.20 -17.45 -7.95
CA TYR A 422 -49.24 -17.28 -9.04
C TYR A 422 -49.90 -16.42 -10.14
N SER A 423 -49.19 -15.42 -10.65
CA SER A 423 -49.26 -14.86 -12.02
C SER A 423 -48.91 -13.36 -12.02
N ASN A 424 -48.56 -12.68 -13.10
CA ASN A 424 -47.81 -12.93 -14.36
C ASN A 424 -47.94 -11.60 -15.16
N GLN A 425 -46.89 -11.18 -15.89
CA GLN A 425 -46.92 -10.18 -16.98
C GLN A 425 -47.27 -8.68 -16.78
N LYS A 426 -46.33 -7.84 -17.24
CA LYS A 426 -46.47 -6.65 -18.13
C LYS A 426 -47.43 -5.49 -17.79
N SER A 427 -46.87 -4.30 -17.56
CA SER A 427 -46.98 -3.08 -18.42
C SER A 427 -46.18 -1.91 -17.79
N VAL A 428 -45.27 -1.27 -18.54
CA VAL A 428 -45.41 0.06 -19.20
C VAL A 428 -45.71 1.23 -18.26
N LEU A 429 -44.65 1.92 -17.80
CA LEU A 429 -44.34 3.32 -18.13
C LEU A 429 -42.89 3.66 -17.77
#